data_AF-A0A933LAT0-F1
#
_entry.id   AF-A0A933LAT0-F1
#
_cell.length_a   1.000
_cell.length_b   1.000
_cell.length_c   1.000
_cell.angle_alpha   90.00
_cell.angle_beta   90.00
_cell.angle_gamma   90.00
#
_symmetry.space_group_name_H-M   'P 1'
#
loop_
_entity.id
_entity.type
_entity.pdbx_description
1 polymer ?
#
loop_
_entity_poly.entity_id
_entity_poly.type
_entity_poly.pdbx_seq_one_letter_code
_entity_poly.pdbx_strand_id
1 'polypeptide(L)'
;MKASSSILYYLRSKKYRFLISLAVTILLISCFYNIDLYLEHQSLNENALSLSRQVALQAESLSLNATERNQTDPIGWATTYLNQGTEPKLFEISRIKTDSIQEKETYELDIKNLKFIYLKTLKPEENLGIQIRVYLKFIGFLGTKSKFANDAFLFLCLLISLVFIYFVLKPHDLYSTEDSDNLRAKLIPWIMEAKKLLALLGIRIRDFLKFVEKIMQATLKSKDSLESLRNRMLTEIYELEEGRNYIQETEKLSIQAEAKILNLIIELSKLGDKGKSISQQAEELYNGIQKIRQLSQKTDATMRHVGTQIQPWSTDLEIVRQFFEDILQTSQGIGQNLNLTTSSLSEQAKHIQKMMKEIG
;
A
#
# COMPACT_ATOMS: atom_id res chain seq x y z
N MET A 1 23.37 -42.62 40.17
CA MET A 1 23.97 -41.31 40.53
C MET A 1 25.51 -41.30 40.41
N LYS A 2 26.13 -41.88 39.36
CA LYS A 2 27.58 -41.75 39.08
C LYS A 2 27.91 -40.96 37.80
N ALA A 3 26.90 -40.56 37.02
CA ALA A 3 27.09 -39.86 35.75
C ALA A 3 27.29 -38.33 35.90
N SER A 4 26.85 -37.73 37.01
CA SER A 4 26.93 -36.28 37.23
C SER A 4 28.33 -35.78 37.55
N SER A 5 29.21 -36.60 38.17
CA SER A 5 30.59 -36.20 38.50
C SER A 5 31.52 -36.19 37.28
N SER A 6 31.29 -37.07 36.31
CA SER A 6 32.04 -37.13 35.05
C SER A 6 31.81 -35.89 34.16
N ILE A 7 30.56 -35.40 34.07
CA ILE A 7 30.22 -34.22 33.25
C ILE A 7 30.89 -32.94 33.80
N LEU A 8 30.91 -32.77 35.12
CA LEU A 8 31.59 -31.66 35.79
C LEU A 8 33.11 -31.68 35.59
N TYR A 9 33.73 -32.86 35.48
CA TYR A 9 35.16 -32.98 35.20
C TYR A 9 35.51 -32.55 33.76
N TYR A 10 34.69 -32.94 32.77
CA TYR A 10 34.86 -32.50 31.37
C TYR A 10 34.66 -30.99 31.19
N LEU A 11 33.72 -30.38 31.93
CA LEU A 11 33.50 -28.93 31.92
C LEU A 11 34.67 -28.12 32.51
N ARG A 12 35.60 -28.74 33.23
CA ARG A 12 36.77 -28.01 33.78
C ARG A 12 37.86 -27.77 32.73
N SER A 13 37.97 -28.64 31.73
CA SER A 13 38.96 -28.50 30.65
C SER A 13 38.57 -27.42 29.65
N LYS A 14 39.51 -26.52 29.31
CA LYS A 14 39.29 -25.40 28.37
C LYS A 14 38.88 -25.88 26.96
N LYS A 15 39.44 -27.01 26.51
CA LYS A 15 39.17 -27.58 25.18
C LYS A 15 37.73 -28.08 25.05
N TYR A 16 37.25 -28.82 26.03
CA TYR A 16 35.87 -29.37 26.02
C TYR A 16 34.82 -28.27 26.20
N ARG A 17 35.08 -27.24 26.99
CA ARG A 17 34.20 -26.06 27.09
C ARG A 17 34.02 -25.34 25.76
N PHE A 18 35.11 -25.11 25.04
CA PHE A 18 35.05 -24.49 23.72
C PHE A 18 34.25 -25.35 22.72
N LEU A 19 34.46 -26.67 22.74
CA LEU A 19 33.71 -27.58 21.87
C LEU A 19 32.21 -27.62 22.22
N ILE A 20 31.86 -27.65 23.50
CA ILE A 20 30.46 -27.61 23.96
C ILE A 20 29.84 -26.25 23.63
N SER A 21 30.54 -25.13 23.87
CA SER A 21 30.02 -23.80 23.52
C SER A 21 29.79 -23.68 22.02
N LEU A 22 30.73 -24.14 21.20
CA LEU A 22 30.60 -24.13 19.75
C LEU A 22 29.39 -24.96 19.29
N ALA A 23 29.23 -26.19 19.82
CA ALA A 23 28.11 -27.05 19.47
C ALA A 23 26.76 -26.43 19.85
N VAL A 24 26.64 -25.87 21.06
CA VAL A 24 25.41 -25.21 21.53
C VAL A 24 25.11 -23.95 20.71
N THR A 25 26.13 -23.15 20.39
CA THR A 25 25.97 -21.95 19.54
C THR A 25 25.48 -22.31 18.15
N ILE A 26 26.07 -23.33 17.50
CA ILE A 26 25.64 -23.78 16.17
C ILE A 26 24.18 -24.25 16.20
N LEU A 27 23.81 -25.03 17.21
CA LEU A 27 22.43 -25.51 17.39
C LEU A 27 21.43 -24.37 17.57
N LEU A 28 21.75 -23.40 18.44
CA LEU A 28 20.88 -22.24 18.68
C LEU A 28 20.73 -21.38 17.43
N ILE A 29 21.82 -21.06 16.74
CA ILE A 29 21.77 -20.24 15.53
C ILE A 29 21.04 -20.96 14.40
N SER A 30 21.26 -22.26 14.23
CA SER A 30 20.50 -23.04 13.27
C SER A 30 19.00 -23.03 13.57
N CYS A 31 18.61 -23.11 14.85
CA CYS A 31 17.21 -23.03 15.26
C CYS A 31 16.63 -21.64 14.96
N PHE A 32 17.31 -20.57 15.38
CA PHE A 32 16.87 -19.19 15.14
C PHE A 32 16.80 -18.85 13.65
N TYR A 33 17.79 -19.27 12.87
CA TYR A 33 17.82 -19.05 11.42
C TYR A 33 16.64 -19.75 10.73
N ASN A 34 16.32 -20.99 11.13
CA ASN A 34 15.18 -21.71 10.56
C ASN A 34 13.83 -21.06 10.93
N ILE A 35 13.68 -20.58 12.17
CA ILE A 35 12.47 -19.87 12.61
C ILE A 35 12.32 -18.54 11.85
N ASP A 36 13.40 -17.77 11.75
CA ASP A 36 13.42 -16.49 11.06
C ASP A 36 13.09 -16.65 9.57
N LEU A 37 13.73 -17.61 8.89
CA LEU A 37 13.42 -17.95 7.50
C LEU A 37 11.97 -18.40 7.32
N TYR A 38 11.43 -19.18 8.26
CA TYR A 38 10.03 -19.62 8.19
C TYR A 38 9.07 -18.42 8.26
N LEU A 39 9.29 -17.50 9.20
CA LEU A 39 8.47 -16.29 9.36
C LEU A 39 8.59 -15.35 8.16
N GLU A 40 9.80 -15.14 7.64
CA GLU A 40 10.05 -14.34 6.44
C GLU A 40 9.40 -14.96 5.20
N HIS A 41 9.52 -16.27 4.99
CA HIS A 41 8.85 -16.95 3.89
C HIS A 41 7.33 -16.84 3.99
N GLN A 42 6.76 -16.92 5.20
CA GLN A 42 5.34 -16.72 5.40
C GLN A 42 4.92 -15.29 5.04
N SER A 43 5.66 -14.28 5.52
CA SER A 43 5.38 -12.88 5.18
C SER A 43 5.50 -12.60 3.68
N LEU A 44 6.53 -13.15 3.03
CA LEU A 44 6.73 -13.03 1.59
C LEU A 44 5.60 -13.68 0.81
N ASN A 45 5.16 -14.87 1.23
CA ASN A 45 4.06 -15.58 0.62
C ASN A 45 2.76 -14.76 0.70
N GLU A 46 2.43 -14.22 1.89
CA GLU A 46 1.25 -13.39 2.10
C GLU A 46 1.29 -12.10 1.28
N ASN A 47 2.44 -11.41 1.26
CA ASN A 47 2.62 -10.18 0.48
C ASN A 47 2.52 -10.44 -1.03
N ALA A 48 3.18 -11.50 -1.53
CA ALA A 48 3.16 -11.86 -2.94
C ALA A 48 1.77 -12.33 -3.39
N LEU A 49 1.05 -13.06 -2.53
CA LEU A 49 -0.33 -13.47 -2.76
C LEU A 49 -1.27 -12.26 -2.82
N SER A 50 -1.15 -11.33 -1.87
CA SER A 50 -1.94 -10.09 -1.84
C SER A 50 -1.73 -9.26 -3.11
N LEU A 51 -0.47 -9.03 -3.48
CA LEU A 51 -0.11 -8.32 -4.71
C LEU A 51 -0.68 -9.03 -5.96
N SER A 52 -0.51 -10.35 -6.04
CA SER A 52 -1.00 -11.13 -7.18
C SER A 52 -2.52 -11.08 -7.30
N ARG A 53 -3.26 -11.10 -6.17
CA ARG A 53 -4.71 -10.92 -6.16
C ARG A 53 -5.14 -9.54 -6.63
N GLN A 54 -4.45 -8.48 -6.22
CA GLN A 54 -4.73 -7.12 -6.69
C GLN A 54 -4.53 -6.99 -8.20
N VAL A 55 -3.39 -7.48 -8.71
CA VAL A 55 -3.10 -7.49 -10.16
C VAL A 55 -4.12 -8.35 -10.90
N ALA A 56 -4.54 -9.48 -10.34
CA ALA A 56 -5.56 -10.33 -10.93
C ALA A 56 -6.93 -9.64 -11.02
N LEU A 57 -7.35 -8.94 -9.97
CA LEU A 57 -8.59 -8.15 -9.97
C LEU A 57 -8.55 -6.99 -10.97
N GLN A 58 -7.39 -6.33 -11.11
CA GLN A 58 -7.19 -5.30 -12.13
C GLN A 58 -7.29 -5.89 -13.54
N ALA A 59 -6.64 -7.04 -13.78
CA ALA A 59 -6.72 -7.74 -15.06
C ALA A 59 -8.15 -8.18 -15.39
N GLU A 60 -8.89 -8.68 -14.39
CA GLU A 60 -10.29 -9.05 -14.51
C GLU A 60 -11.16 -7.84 -14.90
N SER A 61 -11.05 -6.74 -14.17
CA SER A 61 -11.78 -5.49 -14.46
C SER A 61 -11.47 -4.95 -15.86
N LEU A 62 -10.20 -4.95 -16.26
CA LEU A 62 -9.77 -4.55 -17.61
C LEU A 62 -10.34 -5.48 -18.69
N SER A 63 -10.39 -6.79 -18.42
CA SER A 63 -10.97 -7.76 -19.35
C SER A 63 -12.48 -7.60 -19.51
N LEU A 64 -13.20 -7.25 -18.44
CA LEU A 64 -14.64 -6.94 -18.51
C LEU A 64 -14.89 -5.68 -19.35
N ASN A 65 -14.13 -4.61 -19.11
CA ASN A 65 -14.23 -3.38 -19.89
C ASN A 65 -13.87 -3.60 -21.37
N ALA A 66 -12.84 -4.41 -21.66
CA ALA A 66 -12.50 -4.79 -23.03
C ALA A 66 -13.63 -5.61 -23.71
N THR A 67 -14.34 -6.45 -22.94
CA THR A 67 -15.51 -7.19 -23.42
C THR A 67 -16.65 -6.24 -23.77
N GLU A 68 -16.96 -5.26 -22.91
CA GLU A 68 -17.96 -4.22 -23.19
C GLU A 68 -17.64 -3.38 -24.44
N ARG A 69 -16.35 -3.22 -24.74
CA ARG A 69 -15.84 -2.55 -25.94
C ARG A 69 -15.77 -3.45 -27.19
N ASN A 70 -16.31 -4.67 -27.12
CA ASN A 70 -16.28 -5.67 -28.19
C ASN A 70 -14.85 -6.00 -28.71
N GLN A 71 -13.86 -6.05 -27.82
CA GLN A 71 -12.52 -6.54 -28.16
C GLN A 71 -12.54 -8.05 -28.42
N THR A 72 -11.78 -8.50 -29.42
CA THR A 72 -11.73 -9.91 -29.84
C THR A 72 -11.03 -10.83 -28.84
N ASP A 73 -10.05 -10.31 -28.08
CA ASP A 73 -9.37 -11.03 -27.00
C ASP A 73 -9.25 -10.14 -25.75
N PRO A 74 -10.30 -10.09 -24.91
CA PRO A 74 -10.33 -9.22 -23.74
C PRO A 74 -9.23 -9.52 -22.71
N ILE A 75 -8.90 -10.80 -22.52
CA ILE A 75 -7.85 -11.24 -21.57
C ILE A 75 -6.47 -10.95 -22.15
N GLY A 76 -6.23 -11.26 -23.43
CA GLY A 76 -4.99 -10.90 -24.12
C GLY A 76 -4.74 -9.39 -24.12
N TRP A 77 -5.78 -8.59 -24.32
CA TRP A 77 -5.70 -7.14 -24.23
C TRP A 77 -5.32 -6.66 -22.83
N ALA A 78 -6.01 -7.16 -21.79
CA ALA A 78 -5.74 -6.78 -20.40
C ALA A 78 -4.32 -7.17 -19.95
N THR A 79 -3.87 -8.38 -20.30
CA THR A 79 -2.50 -8.84 -20.00
C THR A 79 -1.44 -8.05 -20.75
N THR A 80 -1.69 -7.69 -22.01
CA THR A 80 -0.79 -6.83 -22.79
C THR A 80 -0.71 -5.44 -22.16
N TYR A 81 -1.85 -4.86 -21.79
CA TYR A 81 -1.93 -3.53 -21.16
C TYR A 81 -1.17 -3.47 -19.83
N LEU A 82 -1.40 -4.44 -18.94
CA LEU A 82 -0.70 -4.52 -17.64
C LEU A 82 0.81 -4.82 -17.78
N ASN A 83 1.24 -5.34 -18.93
CA ASN A 83 2.65 -5.52 -19.26
C ASN A 83 3.29 -4.31 -19.96
N GLN A 84 2.59 -3.19 -20.16
CA GLN A 84 3.21 -2.00 -20.75
C GLN A 84 4.06 -1.26 -19.71
N GLY A 85 5.32 -0.94 -20.05
CA GLY A 85 6.25 -0.20 -19.17
C GLY A 85 7.72 -0.59 -19.38
N THR A 86 8.63 0.38 -19.24
CA THR A 86 10.08 0.24 -19.53
C THR A 86 10.96 0.01 -18.29
N GLU A 87 10.41 -0.46 -17.18
CA GLU A 87 11.13 -0.62 -15.91
C GLU A 87 11.34 -2.09 -15.51
N PRO A 88 12.31 -2.41 -14.63
CA PRO A 88 12.45 -3.75 -14.07
C PRO A 88 11.17 -4.15 -13.34
N LYS A 89 10.36 -5.01 -13.98
CA LYS A 89 9.04 -5.37 -13.49
C LYS A 89 9.15 -6.29 -12.26
N LEU A 90 8.44 -5.91 -11.21
CA LEU A 90 8.26 -6.73 -10.01
C LEU A 90 7.38 -7.97 -10.28
N PHE A 91 6.55 -7.92 -11.33
CA PHE A 91 5.69 -9.03 -11.72
C PHE A 91 5.54 -9.13 -13.24
N GLU A 92 5.21 -10.32 -13.71
CA GLU A 92 4.91 -10.64 -15.11
C GLU A 92 3.53 -11.30 -15.15
N ILE A 93 2.64 -10.80 -16.00
CA ILE A 93 1.32 -11.40 -16.22
C ILE A 93 1.31 -12.10 -17.57
N SER A 94 0.81 -13.33 -17.63
CA SER A 94 0.74 -14.13 -18.84
C SER A 94 -0.61 -14.81 -18.95
N ARG A 95 -1.07 -15.01 -20.19
CA ARG A 95 -2.27 -15.79 -20.47
C ARG A 95 -1.96 -17.27 -20.40
N ILE A 96 -2.84 -18.03 -19.79
CA ILE A 96 -2.72 -19.50 -19.66
C ILE A 96 -4.04 -20.12 -20.08
N LYS A 97 -3.94 -21.27 -20.75
CA LYS A 97 -5.05 -22.18 -20.97
C LYS A 97 -4.96 -23.29 -19.91
N THR A 98 -5.95 -23.39 -19.04
CA THR A 98 -5.96 -24.32 -17.92
C THR A 98 -6.81 -25.54 -18.28
N ASP A 99 -6.28 -26.75 -18.11
CA ASP A 99 -7.01 -27.99 -18.41
C ASP A 99 -7.95 -28.42 -17.26
N SER A 100 -7.86 -27.79 -16.08
CA SER A 100 -8.67 -28.10 -14.90
C SER A 100 -9.81 -27.10 -14.68
N ILE A 101 -11.05 -27.61 -14.73
CA ILE A 101 -12.29 -26.85 -14.52
C ILE A 101 -12.52 -26.51 -13.02
N GLN A 102 -11.72 -27.09 -12.10
CA GLN A 102 -12.08 -27.13 -10.67
C GLN A 102 -11.31 -26.18 -9.74
N GLU A 103 -10.15 -25.64 -10.12
CA GLU A 103 -9.39 -24.75 -9.22
C GLU A 103 -9.53 -23.28 -9.64
N LYS A 104 -10.26 -22.52 -8.81
CA LYS A 104 -10.55 -21.10 -9.03
C LYS A 104 -9.30 -20.23 -8.83
N GLU A 105 -8.42 -20.62 -7.91
CA GLU A 105 -7.14 -19.97 -7.61
C GLU A 105 -6.12 -21.01 -7.14
N THR A 106 -4.90 -20.99 -7.69
CA THR A 106 -3.75 -21.74 -7.18
C THR A 106 -2.53 -20.86 -7.06
N TYR A 107 -1.63 -21.20 -6.15
CA TYR A 107 -0.36 -20.49 -5.99
C TYR A 107 0.75 -21.42 -5.56
N GLU A 108 1.97 -21.10 -5.98
CA GLU A 108 3.18 -21.84 -5.68
C GLU A 108 4.32 -20.85 -5.38
N LEU A 109 5.03 -21.09 -4.27
CA LEU A 109 6.21 -20.33 -3.90
C LEU A 109 7.46 -21.14 -4.24
N ASP A 110 8.16 -20.73 -5.29
CA ASP A 110 9.46 -21.28 -5.68
C ASP A 110 10.60 -20.42 -5.09
N ILE A 111 11.00 -20.78 -3.88
CA ILE A 111 12.08 -20.11 -3.14
C ILE A 111 13.43 -20.26 -3.87
N LYS A 112 13.66 -21.37 -4.59
CA LYS A 112 14.93 -21.63 -5.25
C LYS A 112 15.17 -20.66 -6.41
N ASN A 113 14.12 -20.39 -7.18
CA ASN A 113 14.18 -19.45 -8.29
C ASN A 113 13.78 -18.02 -7.91
N LEU A 114 13.45 -17.76 -6.64
CA LEU A 114 12.91 -16.49 -6.14
C LEU A 114 11.67 -16.05 -6.93
N LYS A 115 10.74 -16.98 -7.15
CA LYS A 115 9.51 -16.72 -7.90
C LYS A 115 8.30 -17.12 -7.08
N PHE A 116 7.30 -16.28 -7.09
CA PHE A 116 5.96 -16.62 -6.65
C PHE A 116 5.05 -16.70 -7.87
N ILE A 117 4.40 -17.84 -8.05
CA ILE A 117 3.53 -18.11 -9.20
C ILE A 117 2.10 -18.17 -8.68
N TYR A 118 1.26 -17.31 -9.22
CA TYR A 118 -0.17 -17.26 -8.91
C TYR A 118 -0.96 -17.51 -10.19
N LEU A 119 -1.92 -18.41 -10.14
CA LEU A 119 -2.81 -18.73 -11.24
C LEU A 119 -4.24 -18.47 -10.82
N LYS A 120 -4.97 -17.71 -11.64
CA LYS A 120 -6.41 -17.47 -11.47
C LYS A 120 -7.13 -17.74 -12.78
N THR A 121 -8.15 -18.58 -12.70
CA THR A 121 -9.05 -18.84 -13.83
C THR A 121 -10.11 -17.74 -13.87
N LEU A 122 -10.14 -16.94 -14.93
CA LEU A 122 -11.06 -15.80 -15.07
C LEU A 122 -12.33 -16.19 -15.81
N LYS A 123 -12.21 -17.01 -16.86
CA LYS A 123 -13.32 -17.54 -17.64
C LYS A 123 -13.30 -19.07 -17.59
N PRO A 124 -14.03 -19.69 -16.63
CA PRO A 124 -14.04 -21.14 -16.49
C PRO A 124 -14.70 -21.84 -17.70
N GLU A 125 -15.59 -21.17 -18.43
CA GLU A 125 -16.25 -21.72 -19.62
C GLU A 125 -15.31 -21.87 -20.83
N GLU A 126 -14.28 -21.02 -20.93
CA GLU A 126 -13.32 -21.00 -22.03
C GLU A 126 -11.95 -21.62 -21.65
N ASN A 127 -11.80 -22.12 -20.41
CA ASN A 127 -10.53 -22.59 -19.85
C ASN A 127 -9.41 -21.53 -19.91
N LEU A 128 -9.78 -20.25 -19.82
CA LEU A 128 -8.84 -19.13 -19.91
C LEU A 128 -8.58 -18.52 -18.53
N GLY A 129 -7.31 -18.41 -18.21
CA GLY A 129 -6.84 -17.82 -16.97
C GLY A 129 -5.66 -16.87 -17.19
N ILE A 130 -5.25 -16.30 -16.07
CA ILE A 130 -4.04 -15.48 -15.96
C ILE A 130 -3.06 -16.16 -15.00
N GLN A 131 -1.79 -16.16 -15.37
CA GLN A 131 -0.68 -16.51 -14.50
C GLN A 131 0.10 -15.23 -14.22
N ILE A 132 0.22 -14.91 -12.93
CA ILE A 132 1.02 -13.81 -12.43
C ILE A 132 2.26 -14.42 -11.79
N ARG A 133 3.43 -14.01 -12.26
CA ARG A 133 4.72 -14.36 -11.67
C ARG A 133 5.29 -13.14 -10.99
N VAL A 134 5.45 -13.18 -9.67
CA VAL A 134 6.12 -12.14 -8.90
C VAL A 134 7.58 -12.53 -8.70
N TYR A 135 8.50 -11.66 -9.10
CA TYR A 135 9.93 -11.86 -8.88
C TYR A 135 10.28 -11.38 -7.47
N LEU A 136 10.62 -12.33 -6.61
CA LEU A 136 10.97 -12.05 -5.22
C LEU A 136 12.42 -11.57 -5.13
N LYS A 137 12.68 -10.70 -4.17
CA LYS A 137 14.04 -10.28 -3.83
C LYS A 137 14.63 -11.29 -2.84
N PHE A 138 15.95 -11.46 -2.88
CA PHE A 138 16.64 -12.23 -1.85
C PHE A 138 16.39 -11.60 -0.48
N ILE A 139 15.95 -12.43 0.46
CA ILE A 139 15.78 -12.09 1.87
C ILE A 139 16.44 -13.21 2.67
N GLY A 140 17.45 -12.83 3.47
CA GLY A 140 18.15 -13.69 4.40
C GLY A 140 17.82 -13.36 5.85
N PHE A 141 18.63 -13.88 6.76
CA PHE A 141 18.51 -13.70 8.20
C PHE A 141 18.29 -12.23 8.58
N LEU A 142 17.31 -11.96 9.44
CA LEU A 142 16.90 -10.63 9.92
C LEU A 142 16.57 -9.65 8.78
N GLY A 143 16.03 -10.13 7.66
CA GLY A 143 15.59 -9.29 6.55
C GLY A 143 16.72 -8.77 5.64
N THR A 144 17.88 -9.43 5.65
CA THR A 144 19.04 -9.00 4.85
C THR A 144 18.78 -9.17 3.34
N LYS A 145 19.02 -8.10 2.56
CA LYS A 145 18.73 -8.07 1.10
C LYS A 145 19.85 -8.59 0.21
N SER A 146 20.95 -9.07 0.79
CA SER A 146 22.13 -9.55 0.07
C SER A 146 22.69 -10.79 0.73
N LYS A 147 23.13 -11.76 -0.08
CA LYS A 147 23.78 -12.99 0.40
C LYS A 147 25.01 -12.68 1.26
N PHE A 148 25.81 -11.72 0.83
CA PHE A 148 26.99 -11.30 1.59
C PHE A 148 26.63 -10.73 2.97
N ALA A 149 25.58 -9.90 3.03
CA ALA A 149 25.12 -9.33 4.29
C ALA A 149 24.57 -10.43 5.22
N ASN A 150 23.77 -11.36 4.68
CA ASN A 150 23.27 -12.53 5.41
C ASN A 150 24.41 -13.33 6.06
N ASP A 151 25.44 -13.67 5.27
CA ASP A 151 26.56 -14.48 5.75
C ASP A 151 27.39 -13.73 6.80
N ALA A 152 27.61 -12.43 6.61
CA ALA A 152 28.31 -11.59 7.58
C ALA A 152 27.54 -11.46 8.90
N PHE A 153 26.22 -11.31 8.85
CA PHE A 153 25.37 -11.24 10.05
C PHE A 153 25.33 -12.58 10.79
N LEU A 154 25.18 -13.70 10.09
CA LEU A 154 25.23 -15.03 10.69
C LEU A 154 26.57 -15.29 11.37
N PHE A 155 27.68 -14.92 10.71
CA PHE A 155 29.01 -15.04 11.29
C PHE A 155 29.17 -14.18 12.55
N LEU A 156 28.71 -12.93 12.51
CA LEU A 156 28.75 -12.02 13.66
C LEU A 156 27.94 -12.55 14.84
N CYS A 157 26.71 -13.03 14.58
CA CYS A 157 25.86 -13.66 15.59
C CYS A 157 26.54 -14.90 16.18
N LEU A 158 27.17 -15.73 15.36
CA LEU A 158 27.95 -16.88 15.81
C LEU A 158 29.09 -16.48 16.73
N LEU A 159 29.84 -15.45 16.37
CA LEU A 159 30.98 -14.98 17.17
C LEU A 159 30.51 -14.45 18.54
N ILE A 160 29.46 -13.63 18.56
CA ILE A 160 28.89 -13.06 19.79
C ILE A 160 28.32 -14.16 20.69
N SER A 161 27.50 -15.06 20.14
CA SER A 161 26.89 -16.16 20.88
C SER A 161 27.93 -17.15 21.41
N LEU A 162 28.99 -17.42 20.65
CA LEU A 162 30.08 -18.30 21.07
C LEU A 162 30.84 -17.69 22.25
N VAL A 163 31.18 -16.41 22.18
CA VAL A 163 31.83 -15.69 23.29
C VAL A 163 30.95 -15.74 24.53
N PHE A 164 29.66 -15.41 24.40
CA PHE A 164 28.71 -15.40 25.50
C PHE A 164 28.58 -16.78 26.18
N ILE A 165 28.33 -17.84 25.40
CA ILE A 165 28.15 -19.20 25.92
C ILE A 165 29.45 -19.73 26.53
N TYR A 166 30.61 -19.41 25.94
CA TYR A 166 31.91 -19.77 26.51
C TYR A 166 32.13 -19.14 27.90
N PHE A 167 31.73 -17.87 28.08
CA PHE A 167 31.80 -17.20 29.38
C PHE A 167 30.81 -17.78 30.39
N VAL A 168 29.58 -18.10 29.98
CA VAL A 168 28.56 -18.72 30.85
C VAL A 168 28.96 -20.13 31.30
N LEU A 169 29.61 -20.92 30.44
CA LEU A 169 30.08 -22.28 30.77
C LEU A 169 31.37 -22.29 31.61
N LYS A 170 31.95 -21.14 31.94
CA LYS A 170 33.09 -21.07 32.84
C LYS A 170 32.60 -21.42 34.26
N PRO A 171 33.15 -22.47 34.92
CA PRO A 171 32.76 -22.78 36.29
C PRO A 171 33.07 -21.55 37.17
N HIS A 172 32.03 -21.03 37.81
CA HIS A 172 32.13 -19.95 38.78
C HIS A 172 32.81 -20.48 40.06
N ASP A 173 34.14 -20.51 40.08
CA ASP A 173 34.94 -20.51 41.31
C ASP A 173 35.17 -19.05 41.81
N LEU A 174 34.37 -18.10 41.34
CA LEU A 174 34.48 -16.68 41.66
C LEU A 174 33.14 -16.18 42.15
N TYR A 175 32.91 -16.35 43.44
CA TYR A 175 32.19 -15.39 44.29
C TYR A 175 32.78 -15.53 45.70
N SER A 176 34.00 -15.04 45.90
CA SER A 176 34.36 -14.51 47.21
C SER A 176 33.56 -13.21 47.40
N THR A 177 33.09 -12.97 48.61
CA THR A 177 32.34 -11.77 49.01
C THR A 177 33.09 -10.45 48.77
N GLU A 178 34.40 -10.47 48.50
CA GLU A 178 35.19 -9.30 48.08
C GLU A 178 34.97 -8.86 46.62
N ASP A 179 34.54 -9.77 45.73
CA ASP A 179 34.36 -9.46 44.30
C ASP A 179 32.96 -8.87 44.00
N SER A 180 32.00 -9.00 44.93
CA SER A 180 30.66 -8.40 44.76
C SER A 180 30.70 -6.88 44.85
N ASP A 181 31.54 -6.30 45.70
CA ASP A 181 31.66 -4.85 45.85
C ASP A 181 32.37 -4.23 44.65
N ASN A 182 33.37 -4.92 44.08
CA ASN A 182 34.02 -4.52 42.84
C ASN A 182 33.10 -4.65 41.61
N LEU A 183 32.25 -5.68 41.56
CA LEU A 183 31.21 -5.82 40.54
C LEU A 183 30.12 -4.76 40.70
N ARG A 184 29.64 -4.48 41.92
CA ARG A 184 28.68 -3.40 42.22
C ARG A 184 29.26 -2.04 41.81
N ALA A 185 30.51 -1.76 42.14
CA ALA A 185 31.19 -0.53 41.76
C ALA A 185 31.30 -0.36 40.22
N LYS A 186 31.42 -1.45 39.46
CA LYS A 186 31.41 -1.42 37.98
C LYS A 186 30.00 -1.41 37.36
N LEU A 187 29.03 -2.03 38.03
CA LEU A 187 27.62 -2.11 37.60
C LEU A 187 26.86 -0.80 37.81
N ILE A 188 27.14 -0.06 38.88
CA ILE A 188 26.46 1.22 39.17
C ILE A 188 26.60 2.22 38.01
N PRO A 189 27.80 2.49 37.45
CA PRO A 189 27.96 3.35 36.28
C PRO A 189 27.16 2.88 35.06
N TRP A 190 27.12 1.56 34.80
CA TRP A 190 26.35 0.99 33.69
C TRP A 190 24.84 1.16 33.89
N ILE A 191 24.34 0.93 35.10
CA ILE A 191 22.93 1.12 35.44
C ILE A 191 22.54 2.60 35.34
N MET A 192 23.43 3.50 35.78
CA MET A 192 23.23 4.94 35.66
C MET A 192 23.20 5.42 34.20
N GLU A 193 24.11 4.91 33.36
CA GLU A 193 24.11 5.24 31.92
C GLU A 193 22.88 4.66 31.22
N ALA A 194 22.49 3.42 31.54
CA ALA A 194 21.25 2.82 31.03
C ALA A 194 20.03 3.66 31.41
N LYS A 195 19.92 4.09 32.68
CA LYS A 195 18.85 4.98 33.16
C LYS A 195 18.82 6.32 32.39
N LYS A 196 19.98 6.91 32.13
CA LYS A 196 20.12 8.15 31.36
C LYS A 196 19.67 7.97 29.91
N LEU A 197 20.11 6.90 29.25
CA LEU A 197 19.71 6.57 27.88
C LEU A 197 18.20 6.30 27.78
N LEU A 198 17.63 5.62 28.77
CA LEU A 198 16.19 5.31 28.83
C LEU A 198 15.36 6.60 29.04
N ALA A 199 15.83 7.52 29.87
CA ALA A 199 15.22 8.85 30.02
C ALA A 199 15.27 9.67 28.72
N LEU A 200 16.43 9.66 28.02
CA LEU A 200 16.60 10.36 26.76
C LEU A 200 15.72 9.77 25.65
N LEU A 201 15.60 8.45 25.59
CA LEU A 201 14.70 7.75 24.69
C LEU A 201 13.24 8.10 24.97
N GLY A 202 12.85 8.17 26.25
CA GLY A 202 11.50 8.59 26.66
C GLY A 202 11.16 10.04 26.24
N ILE A 203 12.12 10.96 26.32
CA ILE A 203 11.96 12.34 25.82
C ILE A 203 11.75 12.32 24.30
N ARG A 204 12.58 11.58 23.55
CA ARG A 204 12.46 11.49 22.08
C ARG A 204 11.14 10.89 21.63
N ILE A 205 10.67 9.83 22.29
CA ILE A 205 9.36 9.22 21.98
C ILE A 205 8.23 10.23 22.23
N ARG A 206 8.29 11.01 23.31
CA ARG A 206 7.30 12.05 23.59
C ARG A 206 7.30 13.15 22.53
N ASP A 207 8.47 13.61 22.12
CA ASP A 207 8.59 14.65 21.07
C ASP A 207 8.09 14.11 19.72
N PHE A 208 8.37 12.84 19.43
CA PHE A 208 7.87 12.17 18.24
C PHE A 208 6.35 11.97 18.28
N LEU A 209 5.77 11.63 19.43
CA LEU A 209 4.31 11.59 19.61
C LEU A 209 3.65 12.94 19.33
N LYS A 210 4.22 14.04 19.87
CA LYS A 210 3.73 15.40 19.57
C LYS A 210 3.84 15.75 18.09
N PHE A 211 4.89 15.28 17.42
CA PHE A 211 5.07 15.47 15.99
C PHE A 211 4.02 14.71 15.17
N VAL A 212 3.76 13.44 15.51
CA VAL A 212 2.70 12.63 14.89
C VAL A 212 1.33 13.27 15.09
N GLU A 213 1.03 13.77 16.30
CA GLU A 213 -0.21 14.48 16.59
C GLU A 213 -0.38 15.74 15.72
N LYS A 214 0.69 16.53 15.54
CA LYS A 214 0.67 17.69 14.64
C LYS A 214 0.42 17.30 13.18
N ILE A 215 1.04 16.23 12.69
CA ILE A 215 0.80 15.70 11.34
C ILE A 215 -0.67 15.28 11.21
N MET A 216 -1.20 14.56 12.18
CA MET A 216 -2.59 14.11 12.18
C MET A 216 -3.56 15.31 12.13
N GLN A 217 -3.34 16.33 12.96
CA GLN A 217 -4.16 17.55 12.95
C GLN A 217 -4.07 18.31 11.62
N ALA A 218 -2.87 18.45 11.04
CA ALA A 218 -2.69 19.10 9.75
C ALA A 218 -3.37 18.31 8.62
N THR A 219 -3.28 16.98 8.68
CA THR A 219 -3.92 16.07 7.73
C THR A 219 -5.44 16.15 7.82
N LEU A 220 -6.01 16.17 9.03
CA LEU A 220 -7.46 16.35 9.24
C LEU A 220 -7.96 17.67 8.64
N LYS A 221 -7.28 18.79 8.94
CA LYS A 221 -7.64 20.10 8.36
C LYS A 221 -7.57 20.09 6.84
N SER A 222 -6.56 19.43 6.27
CA SER A 222 -6.40 19.31 4.82
C SER A 222 -7.50 18.45 4.21
N LYS A 223 -7.86 17.34 4.87
CA LYS A 223 -8.98 16.47 4.49
C LYS A 223 -10.31 17.24 4.49
N ASP A 224 -10.61 17.99 5.54
CA ASP A 224 -11.86 18.77 5.62
C ASP A 224 -11.94 19.84 4.52
N SER A 225 -10.83 20.51 4.24
CA SER A 225 -10.74 21.50 3.16
C SER A 225 -10.95 20.84 1.79
N LEU A 226 -10.37 19.66 1.60
CA LEU A 226 -10.49 18.87 0.38
C LEU A 226 -11.91 18.33 0.19
N GLU A 227 -12.58 17.90 1.25
CA GLU A 227 -13.97 17.46 1.22
C GLU A 227 -14.91 18.61 0.83
N SER A 228 -14.67 19.82 1.35
CA SER A 228 -15.41 21.01 0.93
C SER A 228 -15.21 21.32 -0.56
N LEU A 229 -13.97 21.23 -1.05
CA LEU A 229 -13.66 21.44 -2.47
C LEU A 229 -14.29 20.37 -3.36
N ARG A 230 -14.23 19.10 -2.95
CA ARG A 230 -14.85 17.95 -3.63
C ARG A 230 -16.35 18.16 -3.77
N ASN A 231 -17.03 18.49 -2.68
CA ASN A 231 -18.48 18.72 -2.70
C ASN A 231 -18.85 19.87 -3.63
N ARG A 232 -18.10 20.98 -3.60
CA ARG A 232 -18.32 22.08 -4.53
C ARG A 232 -18.12 21.66 -5.99
N MET A 233 -17.05 20.91 -6.28
CA MET A 233 -16.76 20.44 -7.63
C MET A 233 -17.83 19.48 -8.15
N LEU A 234 -18.33 18.57 -7.31
CA LEU A 234 -19.43 17.67 -7.66
C LEU A 234 -20.74 18.44 -7.94
N THR A 235 -21.05 19.47 -7.14
CA THR A 235 -22.18 20.36 -7.41
C THR A 235 -22.01 21.08 -8.74
N GLU A 236 -20.84 21.64 -9.04
CA GLU A 236 -20.56 22.33 -10.31
C GLU A 236 -20.67 21.37 -11.52
N ILE A 237 -20.23 20.11 -11.39
CA ILE A 237 -20.43 19.08 -12.43
C ILE A 237 -21.91 18.81 -12.65
N TYR A 238 -22.69 18.64 -11.58
CA TYR A 238 -24.13 18.40 -11.66
C TYR A 238 -24.86 19.57 -12.33
N GLU A 239 -24.55 20.81 -11.94
CA GLU A 239 -25.13 22.02 -12.54
C GLU A 239 -24.79 22.14 -14.03
N LEU A 240 -23.58 21.73 -14.45
CA LEU A 240 -23.20 21.67 -15.87
C LEU A 240 -24.02 20.63 -16.64
N GLU A 241 -24.25 19.45 -16.05
CA GLU A 241 -25.08 18.41 -16.68
C GLU A 241 -26.54 18.86 -16.80
N GLU A 242 -27.10 19.46 -15.76
CA GLU A 242 -28.44 20.02 -15.78
C GLU A 242 -28.56 21.14 -16.81
N GLY A 243 -27.59 22.06 -16.85
CA GLY A 243 -27.50 23.12 -17.85
C GLY A 243 -27.49 22.60 -19.29
N ARG A 244 -26.77 21.50 -19.55
CA ARG A 244 -26.75 20.86 -20.86
C ARG A 244 -28.10 20.24 -21.22
N ASN A 245 -28.82 19.67 -20.27
CA ASN A 245 -30.18 19.16 -20.52
C ASN A 245 -31.13 20.28 -20.96
N TYR A 246 -31.08 21.44 -20.29
CA TYR A 246 -31.86 22.61 -20.71
C TYR A 246 -31.48 23.13 -22.10
N ILE A 247 -30.20 23.10 -22.46
CA ILE A 247 -29.74 23.50 -23.81
C ILE A 247 -30.26 22.53 -24.87
N GLN A 248 -30.23 21.23 -24.60
CA GLN A 248 -30.79 20.22 -25.51
C GLN A 248 -32.29 20.38 -25.70
N GLU A 249 -33.03 20.69 -24.62
CA GLU A 249 -34.45 21.00 -24.70
C GLU A 249 -34.71 22.28 -25.53
N THR A 250 -33.93 23.34 -25.29
CA THR A 250 -33.98 24.58 -26.06
C THR A 250 -33.70 24.36 -27.55
N GLU A 251 -32.73 23.48 -27.87
CA GLU A 251 -32.43 23.12 -29.26
C GLU A 251 -33.60 22.36 -29.90
N LYS A 252 -34.23 21.41 -29.20
CA LYS A 252 -35.44 20.71 -29.69
C LYS A 252 -36.57 21.69 -29.98
N LEU A 253 -36.86 22.61 -29.05
CA LEU A 253 -37.89 23.64 -29.23
C LEU A 253 -37.56 24.57 -30.40
N SER A 254 -36.28 24.94 -30.55
CA SER A 254 -35.82 25.78 -31.67
C SER A 254 -36.00 25.08 -33.01
N ILE A 255 -35.71 23.78 -33.11
CA ILE A 255 -35.94 22.98 -34.33
C ILE A 255 -37.44 22.91 -34.66
N GLN A 256 -38.30 22.70 -33.66
CA GLN A 256 -39.75 22.67 -33.87
C GLN A 256 -40.29 24.02 -34.33
N ALA A 257 -39.82 25.11 -33.72
CA ALA A 257 -40.21 26.45 -34.08
C ALA A 257 -39.69 26.85 -35.48
N GLU A 258 -38.47 26.44 -35.83
CA GLU A 258 -37.91 26.60 -37.18
C GLU A 258 -38.80 25.94 -38.24
N ALA A 259 -39.20 24.68 -38.01
CA ALA A 259 -40.08 23.96 -38.92
C ALA A 259 -41.46 24.66 -39.08
N LYS A 260 -42.03 25.18 -37.99
CA LYS A 260 -43.29 25.93 -38.04
C LYS A 260 -43.17 27.23 -38.81
N ILE A 261 -42.05 27.95 -38.65
CA ILE A 261 -41.81 29.21 -39.36
C ILE A 261 -41.59 28.95 -40.85
N LEU A 262 -40.83 27.92 -41.22
CA LEU A 262 -40.65 27.53 -42.62
C LEU A 262 -42.00 27.21 -43.28
N ASN A 263 -42.86 26.44 -42.60
CA ASN A 263 -44.22 26.17 -43.08
C ASN A 263 -45.04 27.46 -43.23
N LEU A 264 -44.92 28.40 -42.28
CA LEU A 264 -45.61 29.68 -42.34
C LEU A 264 -45.12 30.53 -43.54
N ILE A 265 -43.80 30.60 -43.78
CA ILE A 265 -43.22 31.30 -44.93
C ILE A 265 -43.76 30.70 -46.24
N ILE A 266 -43.81 29.36 -46.33
CA ILE A 266 -44.37 28.65 -47.49
C ILE A 266 -45.85 29.02 -47.71
N GLU A 267 -46.69 29.01 -46.67
CA GLU A 267 -48.10 29.39 -46.81
C GLU A 267 -48.30 30.86 -47.14
N LEU A 268 -47.49 31.77 -46.56
CA LEU A 268 -47.55 33.20 -46.85
C LEU A 268 -47.13 33.52 -48.28
N SER A 269 -46.17 32.76 -48.84
CA SER A 269 -45.75 32.91 -50.24
C SER A 269 -46.89 32.64 -51.24
N LYS A 270 -47.85 31.76 -50.88
CA LYS A 270 -49.04 31.46 -51.71
C LYS A 270 -50.06 32.60 -51.74
N LEU A 271 -50.00 33.53 -50.79
CA LEU A 271 -50.94 34.67 -50.68
C LEU A 271 -50.55 35.88 -51.55
N GLY A 272 -49.43 35.82 -52.28
CA GLY A 272 -48.95 36.89 -53.15
C GLY A 272 -48.63 38.17 -52.39
N ASP A 273 -48.97 39.34 -52.95
CA ASP A 273 -48.61 40.65 -52.37
C ASP A 273 -49.19 40.89 -50.96
N LYS A 274 -50.33 40.26 -50.63
CA LYS A 274 -50.96 40.38 -49.31
C LYS A 274 -50.15 39.67 -48.21
N GLY A 275 -49.36 38.65 -48.55
CA GLY A 275 -48.54 37.88 -47.61
C GLY A 275 -47.14 38.45 -47.37
N LYS A 276 -46.69 39.39 -48.21
CA LYS A 276 -45.28 39.83 -48.29
C LYS A 276 -44.74 40.43 -46.98
N SER A 277 -45.53 41.28 -46.32
CA SER A 277 -45.14 41.92 -45.04
C SER A 277 -45.00 40.89 -43.91
N ILE A 278 -45.93 39.95 -43.81
CA ILE A 278 -45.90 38.89 -42.78
C ILE A 278 -44.78 37.89 -43.09
N SER A 279 -44.51 37.61 -44.37
CA SER A 279 -43.41 36.74 -44.79
C SER A 279 -42.06 37.30 -44.35
N GLN A 280 -41.89 38.62 -44.45
CA GLN A 280 -40.66 39.30 -44.01
C GLN A 280 -40.47 39.20 -42.49
N GLN A 281 -41.53 39.36 -41.70
CA GLN A 281 -41.48 39.14 -40.24
C GLN A 281 -41.18 37.68 -39.87
N ALA A 282 -41.71 36.72 -40.65
CA ALA A 282 -41.43 35.31 -40.45
C ALA A 282 -39.96 34.96 -40.78
N GLU A 283 -39.36 35.58 -41.81
CA GLU A 283 -37.93 35.45 -42.11
C GLU A 283 -37.04 36.04 -41.00
N GLU A 284 -37.41 37.19 -40.44
CA GLU A 284 -36.71 37.76 -39.28
C GLU A 284 -36.75 36.83 -38.07
N LEU A 285 -37.92 36.21 -37.81
CA LEU A 285 -38.09 35.23 -36.75
C LEU A 285 -37.26 33.96 -37.02
N TYR A 286 -37.24 33.47 -38.27
CA TYR A 286 -36.39 32.35 -38.69
C TYR A 286 -34.91 32.62 -38.40
N ASN A 287 -34.42 33.80 -38.80
CA ASN A 287 -33.05 34.23 -38.55
C ASN A 287 -32.74 34.35 -37.04
N GLY A 288 -33.71 34.80 -36.24
CA GLY A 288 -33.62 34.81 -34.79
C GLY A 288 -33.45 33.41 -34.20
N ILE A 289 -34.26 32.45 -34.64
CA ILE A 289 -34.17 31.04 -34.19
C ILE A 289 -32.85 30.40 -34.61
N GLN A 290 -32.38 30.67 -35.83
CA GLN A 290 -31.07 30.21 -36.29
C GLN A 290 -29.93 30.71 -35.39
N LYS A 291 -29.96 31.99 -34.98
CA LYS A 291 -29.00 32.53 -34.01
C LYS A 291 -29.10 31.86 -32.65
N ILE A 292 -30.31 31.59 -32.16
CA ILE A 292 -30.51 30.85 -30.90
C ILE A 292 -29.87 29.46 -31.00
N ARG A 293 -30.09 28.71 -32.09
CA ARG A 293 -29.47 27.39 -32.29
C ARG A 293 -27.94 27.46 -32.28
N GLN A 294 -27.35 28.41 -33.01
CA GLN A 294 -25.90 28.60 -33.04
C GLN A 294 -25.33 28.91 -31.66
N LEU A 295 -26.02 29.76 -30.88
CA LEU A 295 -25.64 30.07 -29.50
C LEU A 295 -25.80 28.85 -28.59
N SER A 296 -26.88 28.10 -28.69
CA SER A 296 -27.10 26.85 -27.93
C SER A 296 -25.99 25.84 -28.20
N GLN A 297 -25.61 25.62 -29.46
CA GLN A 297 -24.52 24.71 -29.84
C GLN A 297 -23.17 25.18 -29.30
N LYS A 298 -22.86 26.47 -29.38
CA LYS A 298 -21.63 27.04 -28.83
C LYS A 298 -21.60 26.90 -27.30
N THR A 299 -22.73 27.11 -26.63
CA THR A 299 -22.84 26.97 -25.17
C THR A 299 -22.69 25.50 -24.75
N ASP A 300 -23.32 24.54 -25.43
CA ASP A 300 -23.14 23.10 -25.15
C ASP A 300 -21.67 22.68 -25.38
N ALA A 301 -21.04 23.14 -26.45
CA ALA A 301 -19.62 22.85 -26.71
C ALA A 301 -18.72 23.41 -25.59
N THR A 302 -19.01 24.62 -25.10
CA THR A 302 -18.27 25.24 -23.99
C THR A 302 -18.50 24.48 -22.69
N MET A 303 -19.73 24.12 -22.36
CA MET A 303 -20.05 23.32 -21.18
C MET A 303 -19.41 21.94 -21.22
N ARG A 304 -19.38 21.27 -22.39
CA ARG A 304 -18.63 20.02 -22.57
C ARG A 304 -17.16 20.21 -22.31
N HIS A 305 -16.55 21.26 -22.86
CA HIS A 305 -15.14 21.55 -22.66
C HIS A 305 -14.81 21.76 -21.18
N VAL A 306 -15.61 22.56 -20.48
CA VAL A 306 -15.47 22.77 -19.03
C VAL A 306 -15.64 21.45 -18.27
N GLY A 307 -16.67 20.65 -18.58
CA GLY A 307 -16.87 19.33 -17.98
C GLY A 307 -15.67 18.39 -18.18
N THR A 308 -15.09 18.35 -19.39
CA THR A 308 -13.89 17.55 -19.66
C THR A 308 -12.65 18.02 -18.92
N GLN A 309 -12.56 19.29 -18.52
CA GLN A 309 -11.45 19.82 -17.72
C GLN A 309 -11.63 19.56 -16.23
N ILE A 310 -12.87 19.59 -15.73
CA ILE A 310 -13.18 19.40 -14.30
C ILE A 310 -13.13 17.90 -13.92
N GLN A 311 -13.50 17.00 -14.82
CA GLN A 311 -13.58 15.56 -14.51
C GLN A 311 -12.24 14.89 -14.10
N PRO A 312 -11.08 15.23 -14.70
CA PRO A 312 -9.79 14.78 -14.18
C PRO A 312 -9.51 15.29 -12.77
N TRP A 313 -9.88 16.54 -12.48
CA TRP A 313 -9.63 17.15 -11.17
C TRP A 313 -10.44 16.48 -10.06
N SER A 314 -11.67 16.03 -10.34
CA SER A 314 -12.45 15.27 -9.35
C SER A 314 -11.82 13.90 -9.06
N THR A 315 -11.20 13.28 -10.06
CA THR A 315 -10.45 12.03 -9.91
C THR A 315 -9.18 12.25 -9.08
N ASP A 316 -8.42 13.31 -9.38
CA ASP A 316 -7.21 13.67 -8.64
C ASP A 316 -7.53 14.00 -7.17
N LEU A 317 -8.64 14.70 -6.91
CA LEU A 317 -9.10 14.95 -5.54
C LEU A 317 -9.40 13.66 -4.78
N GLU A 318 -9.97 12.65 -5.43
CA GLU A 318 -10.24 11.35 -4.82
C GLU A 318 -8.95 10.60 -4.47
N ILE A 319 -7.93 10.66 -5.33
CA ILE A 319 -6.60 10.11 -5.05
C ILE A 319 -5.97 10.81 -3.84
N VAL A 320 -6.02 12.14 -3.80
CA VAL A 320 -5.47 12.91 -2.67
C VAL A 320 -6.25 12.64 -1.37
N ARG A 321 -7.57 12.44 -1.45
CA ARG A 321 -8.41 12.03 -0.31
C ARG A 321 -7.93 10.69 0.25
N GLN A 322 -7.74 9.69 -0.61
CA GLN A 322 -7.24 8.37 -0.22
C GLN A 322 -5.85 8.46 0.43
N PHE A 323 -4.96 9.26 -0.16
CA PHE A 323 -3.62 9.49 0.38
C PHE A 323 -3.66 10.09 1.80
N PHE A 324 -4.57 11.03 2.07
CA PHE A 324 -4.74 11.56 3.42
C PHE A 324 -5.31 10.53 4.41
N GLU A 325 -6.17 9.60 3.96
CA GLU A 325 -6.65 8.50 4.80
C GLU A 325 -5.53 7.53 5.16
N ASP A 326 -4.66 7.20 4.22
CA ASP A 326 -3.48 6.36 4.45
C ASP A 326 -2.51 7.03 5.45
N ILE A 327 -2.30 8.35 5.35
CA ILE A 327 -1.49 9.11 6.32
C ILE A 327 -2.12 9.04 7.71
N LEU A 328 -3.44 9.19 7.83
CA LEU A 328 -4.13 9.12 9.12
C LEU A 328 -4.01 7.73 9.74
N GLN A 329 -4.27 6.68 8.97
CA GLN A 329 -4.16 5.30 9.43
C GLN A 329 -2.73 4.96 9.85
N THR A 330 -1.74 5.39 9.06
CA THR A 330 -0.31 5.21 9.37
C THR A 330 0.06 5.97 10.65
N SER A 331 -0.39 7.21 10.80
CA SER A 331 -0.13 8.03 11.98
C SER A 331 -0.75 7.42 13.25
N GLN A 332 -1.96 6.86 13.15
CA GLN A 332 -2.61 6.14 14.23
C GLN A 332 -1.85 4.87 14.62
N GLY A 333 -1.41 4.08 13.63
CA GLY A 333 -0.60 2.88 13.87
C GLY A 333 0.74 3.21 14.53
N ILE A 334 1.42 4.27 14.08
CA ILE A 334 2.63 4.78 14.73
C ILE A 334 2.32 5.20 16.17
N GLY A 335 1.24 5.95 16.41
CA GLY A 335 0.82 6.36 17.75
C GLY A 335 0.60 5.17 18.70
N GLN A 336 -0.09 4.12 18.23
CA GLN A 336 -0.30 2.90 19.00
C GLN A 336 1.02 2.19 19.34
N ASN A 337 1.91 2.02 18.36
CA ASN A 337 3.23 1.42 18.56
C ASN A 337 4.11 2.22 19.53
N LEU A 338 4.05 3.55 19.47
CA LEU A 338 4.77 4.42 20.40
C LEU A 338 4.19 4.33 21.83
N ASN A 339 2.87 4.18 21.98
CA ASN A 339 2.25 3.96 23.29
C ASN A 339 2.68 2.61 23.89
N LEU A 340 2.71 1.55 23.09
CA LEU A 340 3.24 0.24 23.50
C LEU A 340 4.72 0.34 23.90
N THR A 341 5.52 1.04 23.09
CA THR A 341 6.95 1.28 23.40
C THR A 341 7.11 2.07 24.69
N THR A 342 6.27 3.08 24.93
CA THR A 342 6.28 3.88 26.16
C THR A 342 5.91 3.03 27.38
N SER A 343 4.93 2.15 27.26
CA SER A 343 4.56 1.18 28.29
C SER A 343 5.73 0.24 28.61
N SER A 344 6.36 -0.35 27.60
CA SER A 344 7.52 -1.23 27.77
C SER A 344 8.70 -0.52 28.43
N LEU A 345 9.01 0.72 28.01
CA LEU A 345 10.06 1.52 28.63
C LEU A 345 9.76 1.87 30.09
N SER A 346 8.49 2.13 30.42
CA SER A 346 8.07 2.36 31.81
C SER A 346 8.29 1.11 32.68
N GLU A 347 8.00 -0.09 32.16
CA GLU A 347 8.28 -1.35 32.84
C GLU A 347 9.79 -1.58 33.01
N GLN A 348 10.58 -1.36 31.96
CA GLN A 348 12.04 -1.45 32.03
C GLN A 348 12.62 -0.47 33.05
N ALA A 349 12.11 0.77 33.11
CA ALA A 349 12.51 1.76 34.11
C ALA A 349 12.20 1.29 35.54
N LYS A 350 11.02 0.68 35.77
CA LYS A 350 10.66 0.08 37.06
C LYS A 350 11.59 -1.08 37.43
N HIS A 351 11.95 -1.93 36.48
CA HIS A 351 12.92 -3.01 36.69
C HIS A 351 14.31 -2.48 37.05
N ILE A 352 14.80 -1.46 36.35
CA ILE A 352 16.06 -0.79 36.68
C ILE A 352 16.01 -0.19 38.09
N GLN A 353 14.91 0.46 38.45
CA GLN A 353 14.74 1.04 39.78
C GLN A 353 14.70 -0.03 40.88
N LYS A 354 14.08 -1.18 40.60
CA LYS A 354 14.08 -2.34 41.52
C LYS A 354 15.50 -2.91 41.68
N MET A 355 16.24 -3.11 40.58
CA MET A 355 17.64 -3.54 40.64
C MET A 355 18.51 -2.57 41.43
N MET A 356 18.31 -1.25 41.27
CA MET A 356 19.03 -0.25 42.07
C MET A 356 18.74 -0.35 43.57
N LYS A 357 17.50 -0.69 43.96
CA LYS A 357 17.11 -0.89 45.38
C LYS A 357 17.61 -2.20 45.98
N GLU A 358 17.87 -3.21 45.15
CA GLU A 358 18.42 -4.50 45.59
C GLU A 358 19.96 -4.49 45.64
N ILE A 359 20.59 -3.61 44.85
CA ILE A 359 22.05 -3.43 44.79
C ILE A 359 22.55 -2.40 45.81
N GLY A 360 21.82 -1.29 46.01
CA GLY A 360 22.10 -0.32 47.07
C GLY A 360 21.58 -0.80 48.42
#